data_AF-A0A1T3BKW2-F1
#
_entry.id   AF-A0A1T3BKW2-F1
#
_cell.length_a   1.000
_cell.length_b   1.000
_cell.length_c   1.000
_cell.angle_alpha   90.00
_cell.angle_beta   90.00
_cell.angle_gamma   90.00
#
_symmetry.space_group_name_H-M   'P 1'
#
loop_
_entity.id
_entity.type
_entity.pdbx_description
1 polymer ?
#
loop_
_entity_poly.entity_id
_entity_poly.type
_entity_poly.pdbx_seq_one_letter_code
_entity_poly.pdbx_strand_id
1 'polypeptide(L)'
;MRHASLVKDIELFLTNNKMSPYTFGFKSIKNGRLVSRLRQGGRIWPETEMRIRTFMKYYPNNIRPGVTNQDLPHRVSLLMVVQ
;
A
#
# COMPACT_ATOMS: atom_id res chain seq x y z
N MET A 1 -11.77 -7.73 -15.44
CA MET A 1 -10.83 -7.72 -14.28
C MET A 1 -11.49 -7.04 -13.09
N ARG A 2 -11.68 -7.72 -11.95
CA ARG A 2 -12.47 -7.21 -10.80
C ARG A 2 -11.81 -6.07 -10.02
N HIS A 3 -10.51 -5.83 -10.21
CA HIS A 3 -9.72 -4.83 -9.47
C HIS A 3 -8.89 -3.92 -10.40
N ALA A 4 -9.39 -3.65 -11.61
CA ALA A 4 -8.65 -2.89 -12.62
C ALA A 4 -8.25 -1.48 -12.15
N SER A 5 -9.07 -0.84 -11.32
CA SER A 5 -8.76 0.46 -10.70
C SER A 5 -7.57 0.36 -9.74
N LEU A 6 -7.61 -0.60 -8.80
CA LEU A 6 -6.52 -0.82 -7.85
C LEU A 6 -5.17 -1.12 -8.54
N VAL A 7 -5.19 -1.94 -9.60
CA VAL A 7 -3.96 -2.23 -10.35
C VAL A 7 -3.40 -0.96 -10.98
N LYS A 8 -4.24 -0.12 -11.61
CA LYS A 8 -3.81 1.16 -12.17
C LYS A 8 -3.23 2.10 -11.10
N ASP A 9 -3.88 2.20 -9.94
CA ASP A 9 -3.39 3.00 -8.81
C ASP A 9 -2.00 2.53 -8.37
N ILE A 10 -1.80 1.21 -8.27
CA ILE A 10 -0.50 0.60 -7.93
C ILE A 10 0.53 0.94 -9.01
N GLU A 11 0.25 0.76 -10.30
CA GLU A 11 1.20 1.08 -11.37
C GLU A 11 1.66 2.55 -11.32
N LEU A 12 0.72 3.47 -11.14
CA LEU A 12 1.03 4.90 -11.01
C LEU A 12 1.91 5.16 -9.80
N PHE A 13 1.59 4.53 -8.66
CA PHE A 13 2.42 4.61 -7.46
C PHE A 13 3.84 4.08 -7.67
N LEU A 14 3.99 2.94 -8.35
CA LEU A 14 5.31 2.34 -8.64
C LEU A 14 6.16 3.27 -9.52
N THR A 15 5.57 3.83 -10.58
CA THR A 15 6.26 4.76 -11.48
C THR A 15 6.69 6.03 -10.74
N ASN A 16 5.78 6.66 -9.99
CA ASN A 16 6.05 7.90 -9.26
C ASN A 16 7.14 7.74 -8.21
N ASN A 17 7.21 6.57 -7.56
CA ASN A 17 8.16 6.29 -6.49
C ASN A 17 9.39 5.50 -6.94
N LYS A 18 9.53 5.21 -8.25
CA LYS A 18 10.58 4.35 -8.81
C LYS A 18 10.73 3.02 -8.05
N MET A 19 9.61 2.41 -7.69
CA MET A 19 9.56 1.22 -6.83
C MET A 19 9.27 -0.04 -7.64
N SER A 20 9.96 -1.15 -7.31
CA SER A 20 9.65 -2.43 -7.95
C SER A 20 8.33 -3.03 -7.43
N PRO A 21 7.57 -3.75 -8.27
CA PRO A 21 6.36 -4.45 -7.84
C PRO A 21 6.59 -5.42 -6.68
N TYR A 22 7.75 -6.09 -6.67
CA TYR A 22 8.14 -7.01 -5.60
C TYR A 22 8.35 -6.26 -4.27
N THR A 23 9.14 -5.18 -4.32
CA THR A 23 9.40 -4.32 -3.14
C THR A 23 8.11 -3.75 -2.59
N PHE A 24 7.21 -3.28 -3.45
CA PHE A 24 5.90 -2.78 -3.05
C PHE A 24 5.08 -3.84 -2.31
N GLY A 25 4.94 -5.04 -2.89
CA GLY A 25 4.19 -6.12 -2.26
C GLY A 25 4.77 -6.54 -0.92
N PHE A 26 6.10 -6.57 -0.81
CA PHE A 26 6.80 -6.88 0.44
C PHE A 26 6.62 -5.77 1.51
N LYS A 27 6.74 -4.50 1.13
CA LYS A 27 6.59 -3.36 2.06
C LYS A 27 5.14 -3.13 2.50
N SER A 28 4.18 -3.32 1.59
CA SER A 28 2.76 -3.09 1.87
C SER A 28 2.14 -4.22 2.69
N ILE A 29 2.31 -5.48 2.29
CA ILE A 29 1.59 -6.61 2.90
C ILE A 29 2.46 -7.85 3.14
N LYS A 30 3.79 -7.72 3.08
CA LYS A 30 4.75 -8.84 3.18
C LYS A 30 4.56 -9.93 2.12
N ASN A 31 4.08 -9.57 0.92
CA ASN A 31 3.89 -10.50 -0.20
C ASN A 31 4.39 -9.89 -1.52
N GLY A 32 5.62 -10.23 -1.92
CA GLY A 32 6.23 -9.73 -3.15
C GLY A 32 5.55 -10.19 -4.45
N ARG A 33 4.67 -11.19 -4.41
CA ARG A 33 3.93 -11.68 -5.60
C ARG A 33 2.56 -11.03 -5.75
N LEU A 34 2.20 -10.09 -4.87
CA LEU A 34 0.90 -9.40 -4.87
C LEU A 34 0.58 -8.78 -6.24
N VAL A 35 1.44 -7.89 -6.73
CA VAL A 35 1.17 -7.12 -7.95
C VAL A 35 1.06 -8.03 -9.16
N SER A 36 1.92 -9.05 -9.26
CA SER A 36 1.87 -10.05 -10.32
C SER A 36 0.55 -10.82 -10.31
N ARG A 37 0.07 -11.27 -9.14
CA ARG A 37 -1.24 -11.93 -9.02
C ARG A 37 -2.40 -11.02 -9.38
N LEU A 38 -2.37 -9.74 -8.95
CA LEU A 38 -3.42 -8.78 -9.29
C LEU A 38 -3.49 -8.50 -10.80
N ARG A 39 -2.34 -8.37 -11.48
CA ARG A 39 -2.26 -8.24 -12.93
C ARG A 39 -2.86 -9.44 -13.68
N GLN A 40 -2.74 -10.63 -13.12
CA GLN A 40 -3.33 -11.87 -13.65
C GLN A 40 -4.84 -12.00 -13.34
N GLY A 41 -5.46 -11.00 -12.70
CA GLY A 41 -6.87 -11.06 -12.30
C GLY A 41 -7.13 -11.85 -11.02
N GLY A 42 -6.08 -12.08 -10.21
CA GLY A 42 -6.20 -12.74 -8.92
C GLY A 42 -7.15 -12.01 -7.97
N ARG A 43 -7.81 -12.79 -7.11
CA ARG A 43 -8.70 -12.27 -6.06
C ARG A 43 -7.88 -11.60 -4.96
N ILE A 44 -8.42 -10.51 -4.42
CA ILE A 44 -7.93 -9.87 -3.20
C ILE A 44 -9.07 -9.77 -2.18
N TRP A 45 -8.71 -9.86 -0.91
CA TRP A 45 -9.65 -9.67 0.20
C TRP A 45 -9.74 -8.18 0.56
N PRO A 46 -10.92 -7.67 0.97
CA PRO A 46 -11.11 -6.25 1.30
C PRO A 46 -10.07 -5.69 2.29
N GLU A 47 -9.69 -6.47 3.31
CA GLU A 47 -8.71 -6.09 4.32
C GLU A 47 -7.31 -5.92 3.72
N THR A 48 -6.97 -6.76 2.73
CA THR A 48 -5.69 -6.66 2.01
C THR A 48 -5.69 -5.42 1.12
N GLU A 49 -6.79 -5.14 0.42
CA GLU A 49 -6.93 -3.91 -0.37
C GLU A 49 -6.80 -2.65 0.50
N MET A 50 -7.45 -2.64 1.66
CA MET A 50 -7.34 -1.53 2.63
C MET A 50 -5.89 -1.29 3.05
N ARG A 51 -5.13 -2.35 3.38
CA ARG A 51 -3.70 -2.22 3.74
C ARG A 51 -2.87 -1.65 2.61
N ILE A 52 -3.12 -2.08 1.37
CA ILE A 52 -2.44 -1.55 0.17
C ILE A 52 -2.74 -0.06 -0.01
N ARG A 53 -4.01 0.34 0.06
CA ARG A 53 -4.42 1.74 -0.08
C ARG A 53 -3.84 2.63 1.02
N THR A 54 -3.88 2.16 2.27
CA THR A 54 -3.26 2.83 3.41
C THR A 54 -1.75 3.00 3.20
N PHE A 55 -1.06 1.95 2.75
CA PHE A 55 0.37 2.05 2.44
C PHE A 55 0.65 3.10 1.37
N MET A 56 -0.10 3.12 0.25
CA MET A 56 0.09 4.10 -0.82
C MET A 56 -0.19 5.53 -0.35
N LYS A 57 -1.23 5.73 0.48
CA LYS A 57 -1.61 7.04 1.02
C LYS A 57 -0.54 7.66 1.92
N TYR A 58 0.18 6.83 2.67
CA TYR A 58 1.11 7.31 3.70
C TYR A 58 2.61 7.10 3.38
N TYR A 59 2.93 6.55 2.21
CA TYR A 59 4.31 6.53 1.73
C TYR A 59 4.80 7.96 1.42
N PRO A 60 6.06 8.34 1.73
CA PRO A 60 7.20 7.52 2.18
C PRO A 60 7.38 7.44 3.69
N ASN A 61 6.39 7.86 4.51
CA ASN A 61 6.52 8.00 5.97
C ASN A 61 6.71 6.68 6.74
N ASN A 62 7.09 5.61 6.04
CA ASN A 62 7.44 4.29 6.54
C ASN A 62 6.36 3.64 7.41
N ILE A 63 5.10 4.04 7.22
CA ILE A 63 3.96 3.50 7.94
C ILE A 63 3.68 2.11 7.39
N ARG A 64 4.15 1.09 8.11
CA ARG A 64 3.77 -0.29 7.83
C ARG A 64 2.30 -0.45 8.21
N PRO A 65 1.41 -0.91 7.32
CA PRO A 65 0.02 -1.16 7.72
C PRO A 65 -0.01 -2.32 8.72
N GLY A 66 -0.34 -2.00 9.96
CA GLY A 66 -0.14 -2.84 11.16
C GLY A 66 0.56 -2.12 12.32
N VAL A 67 1.06 -0.90 12.07
CA VAL A 67 1.62 0.02 13.07
C VAL A 67 0.50 0.58 13.94
N THR A 68 0.64 0.43 15.25
CA THR A 68 -0.25 1.09 16.23
C THR A 68 0.16 2.56 16.36
N ASN A 69 -0.67 3.41 16.98
CA ASN A 69 -0.34 4.83 17.20
C ASN A 69 1.04 5.07 17.86
N GLN A 70 1.62 4.06 18.54
CA GLN A 70 2.94 4.12 19.16
C GLN A 70 4.11 4.01 18.19
N ASP A 71 3.97 3.34 17.04
CA ASP A 71 5.07 3.19 16.07
C ASP A 71 5.02 4.22 14.93
N LEU A 72 4.08 5.17 14.97
CA LEU A 72 4.04 6.29 14.03
C LEU A 72 5.12 7.33 14.40
N PRO A 73 5.97 7.76 13.45
CA PRO A 73 6.83 8.91 13.68
C PRO A 73 5.97 10.14 13.99
N HIS A 74 6.31 10.86 15.07
CA HIS A 74 5.53 11.99 15.63
C HIS A 74 5.05 13.04 14.61
N ARG A 75 5.73 13.16 13.46
CA ARG A 75 5.37 14.04 12.34
C ARG A 75 4.05 13.68 11.66
N VAL A 76 3.61 12.42 11.73
CA VAL A 76 2.38 11.95 11.05
C VAL A 76 1.17 11.95 11.99
N SER A 77 1.39 11.69 13.29
CA SER A 77 0.31 11.65 14.29
C SER A 77 -0.44 12.99 14.40
N LEU A 78 0.26 14.12 14.23
CA LEU A 78 -0.37 15.44 14.27
C LEU A 78 -1.29 15.72 13.06
N LEU A 79 -1.01 15.11 11.90
CA LEU A 79 -1.77 15.35 10.67
C LEU A 79 -3.13 14.63 10.63
N MET A 80 -3.36 13.62 11.50
CA MET A 80 -4.63 12.90 11.58
C MET A 80 -5.54 13.35 12.74
N VAL A 81 -5.03 14.14 13.69
CA VAL A 81 -5.81 14.64 14.85
C VAL A 81 -6.46 16.00 14.57
N VAL A 82 -6.12 16.64 13.45
CA VAL A 82 -6.74 17.89 13.00
C VAL A 82 -7.69 17.59 11.85
N GLN A 83 -8.91 17.17 12.18
CA GLN A 83 -10.09 17.11 11.30
C GLN A 83 -11.31 17.54 12.10
#